data_AF-A0A2T0KJE3-F1
#
_entry.id   AF-A0A2T0KJE3-F1
#
_cell.length_a   1.000
_cell.length_b   1.000
_cell.length_c   1.000
_cell.angle_alpha   90.00
_cell.angle_beta   90.00
_cell.angle_gamma   90.00
#
_symmetry.space_group_name_H-M   'P 1'
#
loop_
_entity.id
_entity.type
_entity.pdbx_description
1 polymer ?
#
loop_
_entity_poly.entity_id
_entity_poly.type
_entity_poly.pdbx_seq_one_letter_code
_entity_poly.pdbx_strand_id
1 'polypeptide(L)'
;MSSDYRLLCMAHDPAIVIDIDATRPEIALAAILDRGAHEALRAHAHCPLLVGRYSYPLVEVCCPGSQHDHHPRLDKWIDASLLKVAALAWMQGPSEAMSAALSRLPRCWEPIRLGRLRYELGIEEGA
;
A
#
# COMPACT_ATOMS: atom_id res chain seq x y z
N MET A 1 -21.74 -3.71 -4.25
CA MET A 1 -21.05 -3.07 -3.12
C MET A 1 -20.01 -2.14 -3.70
N SER A 2 -20.02 -0.86 -3.31
CA SER A 2 -19.02 0.13 -3.76
C SER A 2 -17.72 -0.12 -2.99
N SER A 3 -16.57 -0.07 -3.67
CA SER A 3 -15.26 -0.02 -3.00
C SER A 3 -14.80 1.42 -2.95
N ASP A 4 -14.20 1.82 -1.83
CA ASP A 4 -13.54 3.11 -1.69
C ASP A 4 -12.04 2.93 -1.94
N TYR A 5 -11.41 3.90 -2.59
CA TYR A 5 -9.99 3.90 -2.87
C TYR A 5 -9.32 5.05 -2.13
N ARG A 6 -8.30 4.72 -1.33
CA ARG A 6 -7.55 5.70 -0.52
C ARG A 6 -6.07 5.57 -0.81
N LEU A 7 -5.32 6.63 -0.53
CA LEU A 7 -3.86 6.57 -0.67
C LEU A 7 -3.22 6.23 0.66
N LEU A 8 -2.09 5.52 0.58
CA LEU A 8 -1.29 5.12 1.73
C LEU A 8 0.07 5.78 1.62
N CYS A 9 0.34 6.73 2.51
CA CYS A 9 1.61 7.42 2.59
C CYS A 9 2.63 6.56 3.35
N MET A 10 3.57 6.00 2.60
CA MET A 10 4.62 5.15 3.11
C MET A 10 5.82 5.92 3.64
N ALA A 11 5.79 7.26 3.69
CA ALA A 11 6.86 8.05 4.28
C ALA A 11 6.86 8.00 5.82
N HIS A 12 5.77 7.52 6.42
CA HIS A 12 5.55 7.56 7.86
C HIS A 12 5.40 6.14 8.41
N ASP A 13 5.56 6.01 9.72
CA ASP A 13 5.46 4.76 10.44
C ASP A 13 4.61 4.96 11.70
N PRO A 14 3.36 4.47 11.74
CA PRO A 14 2.65 3.72 10.70
C PRO A 14 2.36 4.56 9.44
N ALA A 15 2.01 3.90 8.34
CA ALA A 15 1.58 4.57 7.12
C ALA A 15 0.33 5.44 7.39
N ILE A 16 0.29 6.64 6.80
CA ILE A 16 -0.89 7.51 6.88
C ILE A 16 -1.86 7.17 5.76
N VAL A 17 -3.14 7.01 6.11
CA VAL A 17 -4.25 6.92 5.14
C VAL A 17 -4.65 8.34 4.73
N ILE A 18 -4.73 8.59 3.42
CA ILE A 18 -5.18 9.85 2.84
C ILE A 18 -6.45 9.58 2.04
N ASP A 19 -7.55 10.20 2.46
CA ASP A 19 -8.82 10.16 1.76
C ASP A 19 -8.78 11.09 0.53
N ILE A 20 -9.21 10.58 -0.63
CA ILE A 20 -9.11 11.29 -1.93
C ILE A 20 -10.39 11.16 -2.78
N ASP A 21 -11.57 11.00 -2.16
CA ASP A 21 -12.88 10.88 -2.84
C ASP A 21 -12.87 9.99 -4.10
N ALA A 22 -12.15 8.87 -4.05
CA ALA A 22 -11.98 7.98 -5.19
C ALA A 22 -12.84 6.72 -5.03
N THR A 23 -13.80 6.54 -5.93
CA THR A 23 -14.67 5.33 -6.02
C THR A 23 -14.19 4.34 -7.07
N ARG A 24 -13.09 4.66 -7.76
CA ARG A 24 -12.49 3.87 -8.83
C ARG A 24 -10.97 3.87 -8.71
N PRO A 25 -10.29 2.78 -9.09
CA PRO A 25 -8.84 2.68 -8.97
C PRO A 25 -8.13 3.69 -9.88
N GLU A 26 -8.68 3.99 -11.05
CA GLU A 26 -8.06 4.94 -11.99
C GLU A 26 -7.99 6.35 -11.42
N ILE A 27 -8.99 6.77 -10.63
CA ILE A 27 -9.02 8.09 -9.99
C ILE A 27 -7.90 8.18 -8.95
N ALA A 28 -7.76 7.14 -8.12
CA ALA A 28 -6.72 7.11 -7.12
C ALA A 28 -5.30 7.09 -7.72
N LEU A 29 -5.10 6.35 -8.80
CA LEU A 29 -3.82 6.33 -9.52
C LEU A 29 -3.54 7.65 -10.23
N ALA A 30 -4.55 8.30 -10.81
CA ALA A 30 -4.41 9.63 -11.40
C ALA A 30 -4.01 10.67 -10.35
N ALA A 31 -4.56 10.60 -9.14
CA ALA A 31 -4.17 11.47 -8.03
C ALA A 31 -2.68 11.30 -7.63
N ILE A 32 -2.15 10.08 -7.75
CA ILE A 32 -0.72 9.80 -7.55
C ILE A 32 0.15 10.40 -8.68
N LEU A 33 -0.36 10.51 -9.90
CA LEU A 33 0.38 11.15 -11.00
C LEU A 33 0.35 12.68 -10.90
N ASP A 34 -0.78 13.25 -10.51
CA ASP A 34 -1.02 14.70 -10.43
C ASP A 34 -1.10 15.21 -8.98
N ARG A 35 -0.10 14.84 -8.17
CA ARG A 35 -0.09 15.12 -6.71
C ARG A 35 -0.11 16.61 -6.39
N GLY A 36 0.43 17.45 -7.29
CA GLY A 36 0.51 18.89 -7.09
C GLY A 36 -0.85 19.60 -7.21
N ALA A 37 -1.77 19.00 -7.99
CA ALA A 37 -3.13 19.51 -8.17
C ALA A 37 -4.07 19.10 -7.02
N HIS A 38 -3.78 18.01 -6.31
CA HIS A 38 -4.62 17.53 -5.22
C HIS A 38 -4.20 18.17 -3.88
N GLU A 39 -5.08 18.99 -3.29
CA GLU A 39 -4.76 19.73 -2.04
C GLU A 39 -4.29 18.80 -0.92
N ALA A 40 -5.00 17.68 -0.71
CA ALA A 40 -4.64 16.66 0.27
C ALA A 40 -3.26 15.99 0.02
N LEU A 41 -2.72 16.06 -1.20
CA LEU A 41 -1.46 15.42 -1.58
C LEU A 41 -0.29 16.40 -1.70
N ARG A 42 -0.52 17.71 -1.59
CA ARG A 42 0.55 18.71 -1.64
C ARG A 42 1.62 18.47 -0.57
N ALA A 43 1.20 18.15 0.66
CA ALA A 43 2.11 17.80 1.75
C ALA A 43 2.84 16.45 1.54
N HIS A 44 2.38 15.65 0.58
CA HIS A 44 2.87 14.30 0.28
C HIS A 44 3.45 14.18 -1.13
N ALA A 45 3.81 15.29 -1.77
CA ALA A 45 4.30 15.32 -3.16
C ALA A 45 5.52 14.42 -3.38
N HIS A 46 6.40 14.33 -2.39
CA HIS A 46 7.61 13.51 -2.42
C HIS A 46 7.48 12.17 -1.68
N CYS A 47 6.32 11.89 -1.07
CA CYS A 47 6.14 10.66 -0.32
C CYS A 47 5.99 9.45 -1.27
N PRO A 48 6.54 8.28 -0.94
CA PRO A 48 6.12 7.04 -1.58
C PRO A 48 4.64 6.79 -1.23
N LEU A 49 3.79 6.70 -2.26
CA LEU A 49 2.35 6.47 -2.12
C LEU A 49 1.98 5.10 -2.70
N LEU A 50 1.07 4.40 -2.03
CA LEU A 50 0.36 3.22 -2.54
C LEU A 50 -1.13 3.55 -2.65
N VAL A 51 -1.90 2.70 -3.32
CA VAL A 51 -3.37 2.79 -3.32
C VAL A 51 -3.94 1.61 -2.54
N GLY A 52 -4.79 1.86 -1.56
CA GLY A 52 -5.58 0.83 -0.89
C GLY A 52 -7.00 0.78 -1.46
N ARG A 53 -7.53 -0.43 -1.70
CA ARG A 53 -8.95 -0.68 -1.97
C ARG A 53 -9.62 -1.14 -0.70
N TYR A 54 -10.65 -0.41 -0.28
CA TYR A 54 -11.39 -0.63 0.96
C TYR A 54 -12.80 -1.10 0.66
N SER A 55 -13.22 -2.13 1.38
CA SER A 55 -14.62 -2.52 1.53
C SER A 55 -14.96 -2.67 3.01
N TYR A 56 -14.23 -1.92 3.85
CA TYR A 56 -14.19 -2.00 5.32
C TYR A 56 -14.00 -3.43 5.84
N PRO A 57 -12.76 -3.95 5.98
CA PRO A 57 -11.46 -3.25 6.01
C PRO A 57 -10.73 -3.14 4.65
N LEU A 58 -9.42 -2.85 4.66
CA LEU A 58 -8.53 -2.90 3.50
C LEU A 58 -8.57 -4.30 2.87
N VAL A 59 -8.78 -4.36 1.56
CA VAL A 59 -8.92 -5.62 0.80
C VAL A 59 -7.71 -5.89 -0.08
N GLU A 60 -7.24 -4.88 -0.80
CA GLU A 60 -6.08 -5.00 -1.69
C GLU A 60 -5.26 -3.72 -1.67
N VAL A 61 -3.96 -3.85 -1.98
CA VAL A 61 -3.08 -2.71 -2.13
C VAL A 61 -2.42 -2.73 -3.50
N CYS A 62 -2.50 -1.62 -4.22
CA CYS A 62 -1.77 -1.41 -5.46
C CYS A 62 -0.45 -0.71 -5.16
N CYS A 63 0.60 -1.25 -5.76
CA CYS A 63 1.87 -0.53 -5.85
C CYS A 63 2.04 0.09 -7.25
N PRO A 64 1.87 1.41 -7.40
CA PRO A 64 1.80 2.06 -8.71
C PRO A 64 3.10 2.10 -9.53
N GLY A 65 4.20 1.48 -9.06
CA GLY A 65 5.53 1.64 -9.68
C GLY A 65 6.23 2.92 -9.23
N SER A 66 7.44 3.17 -9.72
CA SER A 66 8.15 4.43 -9.42
C SER A 66 7.52 5.58 -10.22
N GLN A 67 7.67 6.82 -9.77
CA GLN A 67 7.14 8.02 -10.48
C GLN A 67 7.63 8.17 -11.94
N HIS A 68 8.62 7.37 -12.36
CA HIS A 68 9.15 7.35 -13.73
C HIS A 68 8.37 6.42 -14.66
N ASP A 69 7.46 5.59 -14.12
CA ASP A 69 6.55 4.79 -14.91
C ASP A 69 5.40 5.71 -15.38
N HIS A 70 5.44 6.15 -16.64
CA HIS A 70 4.42 7.02 -17.26
C HIS A 70 2.99 6.44 -17.26
N HIS A 71 2.85 5.15 -16.92
CA HIS A 71 1.56 4.49 -16.77
C HIS A 71 1.55 3.73 -15.43
N PRO A 72 0.78 4.21 -14.42
CA PRO A 72 0.59 3.47 -13.19
C PRO A 72 -0.02 2.12 -13.55
N ARG A 73 0.73 1.09 -13.18
CA ARG A 73 0.43 -0.28 -13.54
C ARG A 73 -0.71 -0.81 -12.67
N LEU A 74 -1.93 -0.77 -13.24
CA LEU A 74 -3.16 -1.32 -12.67
C LEU A 74 -3.06 -2.82 -12.35
N ASP A 75 -2.06 -3.54 -12.88
CA ASP A 75 -1.86 -4.98 -12.74
C ASP A 75 -1.16 -5.41 -11.44
N LYS A 76 -0.78 -4.47 -10.57
CA LYS A 76 0.00 -4.76 -9.35
C LYS A 76 -0.79 -4.60 -8.06
N TRP A 77 -2.02 -5.12 -8.05
CA TRP A 77 -2.78 -5.32 -6.81
C TRP A 77 -2.32 -6.60 -6.11
N ILE A 78 -2.27 -6.54 -4.78
CA ILE A 78 -2.02 -7.69 -3.94
C ILE A 78 -3.04 -7.73 -2.82
N ASP A 79 -3.48 -8.94 -2.48
CA ASP A 79 -4.43 -9.18 -1.41
C ASP A 79 -3.84 -8.75 -0.04
N ALA A 80 -4.63 -8.02 0.73
CA ALA A 80 -4.21 -7.53 2.06
C ALA A 80 -3.92 -8.69 3.03
N SER A 81 -4.63 -9.83 2.92
CA SER A 81 -4.38 -11.01 3.74
C SER A 81 -3.02 -11.62 3.43
N LEU A 82 -2.61 -11.63 2.16
CA LEU A 82 -1.26 -12.08 1.78
C LEU A 82 -0.18 -11.15 2.34
N LEU A 83 -0.39 -9.84 2.27
CA LEU A 83 0.50 -8.86 2.88
C LEU A 83 0.56 -8.99 4.39
N LYS A 84 -0.57 -9.30 5.04
CA LYS A 84 -0.65 -9.57 6.49
C LYS A 84 0.21 -10.76 6.88
N VAL A 85 0.10 -11.87 6.17
CA VAL A 85 0.95 -13.05 6.39
C VAL A 85 2.42 -12.71 6.19
N ALA A 86 2.75 -11.96 5.14
CA ALA A 86 4.11 -11.52 4.87
C ALA A 86 4.68 -10.64 5.99
N ALA A 87 3.91 -9.66 6.47
CA ALA A 87 4.30 -8.78 7.56
C ALA A 87 4.55 -9.56 8.86
N LEU A 88 3.63 -10.44 9.25
CA LEU A 88 3.77 -11.29 10.43
C LEU A 88 5.00 -12.21 10.34
N ALA A 89 5.23 -12.82 9.17
CA ALA A 89 6.38 -13.66 8.93
C ALA A 89 7.71 -12.89 9.09
N TRP A 90 7.78 -11.67 8.58
CA TRP A 90 8.96 -10.81 8.76
C TRP A 90 9.18 -10.42 10.21
N MET A 91 8.12 -10.06 10.94
CA MET A 91 8.20 -9.66 12.34
C MET A 91 8.68 -10.80 13.26
N GLN A 92 8.33 -12.05 12.95
CA GLN A 92 8.72 -13.21 13.76
C GLN A 92 10.08 -13.80 13.38
N GLY A 93 10.73 -13.27 12.34
CA GLY A 93 11.93 -13.87 11.75
C GLY A 93 11.56 -15.00 10.79
N PRO A 94 11.58 -14.78 9.46
CA PRO A 94 11.10 -15.78 8.52
C PRO A 94 12.04 -16.99 8.46
N SER A 95 11.46 -18.19 8.37
CA SER A 95 12.22 -19.38 8.02
C SER A 95 12.84 -19.26 6.62
N GLU A 96 13.78 -20.14 6.27
CA GLU A 96 14.39 -20.15 4.94
C GLU A 96 13.35 -20.32 3.82
N ALA A 97 12.42 -21.26 3.98
CA ALA A 97 11.33 -21.49 3.03
C ALA A 97 10.41 -20.27 2.90
N MET A 98 10.13 -19.59 4.02
CA MET A 98 9.32 -18.38 4.04
C MET A 98 10.05 -17.22 3.35
N SER A 99 11.34 -17.05 3.61
CA SER A 99 12.18 -16.06 2.95
C SER A 99 12.21 -16.27 1.43
N ALA A 100 12.34 -17.53 0.99
CA ALA A 100 12.26 -17.89 -0.42
C ALA A 100 10.89 -17.55 -1.03
N ALA A 101 9.79 -17.79 -0.32
CA ALA A 101 8.46 -17.40 -0.78
C ALA A 101 8.28 -15.88 -0.85
N LEU A 102 8.73 -15.14 0.17
CA LEU A 102 8.64 -13.69 0.24
C LEU A 102 9.49 -12.99 -0.81
N SER A 103 10.62 -13.58 -1.22
CA SER A 103 11.44 -13.06 -2.31
C SER A 103 10.74 -13.04 -3.68
N ARG A 104 9.62 -13.78 -3.83
CA ARG A 104 8.79 -13.76 -5.04
C ARG A 104 7.78 -12.64 -5.05
N LEU A 105 7.58 -11.94 -3.93
CA LEU A 105 6.72 -10.77 -3.91
C LEU A 105 7.31 -9.69 -4.82
N PRO A 106 6.46 -8.88 -5.49
CA PRO A 106 6.93 -7.70 -6.19
C PRO A 106 7.86 -6.86 -5.31
N ARG A 107 8.93 -6.31 -5.87
CA ARG A 107 9.94 -5.48 -5.18
C ARG A 107 9.37 -4.31 -4.36
N CYS A 108 8.10 -3.97 -4.57
CA CYS A 108 7.39 -2.99 -3.78
C CYS A 108 7.13 -3.41 -2.33
N TRP A 109 7.19 -4.70 -2.01
CA TRP A 109 6.79 -5.26 -0.72
C TRP A 109 8.01 -5.63 0.14
N GLU A 110 8.91 -4.66 0.28
CA GLU A 110 10.06 -4.78 1.19
C GLU A 110 9.60 -4.84 2.65
N PRO A 111 10.37 -5.48 3.55
CA PRO A 111 10.00 -5.64 4.96
C PRO A 111 9.62 -4.32 5.64
N ILE A 112 10.34 -3.23 5.33
CA ILE A 112 10.07 -1.91 5.91
C ILE A 112 8.70 -1.36 5.52
N ARG A 113 8.23 -1.62 4.29
CA ARG A 113 6.92 -1.19 3.82
C ARG A 113 5.81 -2.03 4.44
N LEU A 114 6.04 -3.33 4.58
CA LEU A 114 5.11 -4.22 5.27
C LEU A 114 4.93 -3.82 6.74
N GLY A 115 6.02 -3.49 7.45
CA GLY A 115 5.98 -3.01 8.83
C GLY A 115 5.19 -1.70 8.98
N ARG A 116 5.36 -0.76 8.05
CA ARG A 116 4.59 0.51 8.03
C ARG A 116 3.09 0.30 7.79
N LEU A 117 2.70 -0.77 7.07
CA LEU A 117 1.30 -1.11 6.82
C LEU A 117 0.62 -1.89 7.95
N ARG A 118 1.32 -2.23 9.04
CA ARG A 118 0.81 -3.16 10.07
C ARG A 118 -0.60 -2.83 10.58
N TYR A 119 -0.91 -1.55 10.80
CA TYR A 119 -2.24 -1.14 11.28
C TYR A 119 -3.34 -1.32 10.24
N GLU A 120 -3.09 -0.96 8.98
CA GLU A 120 -4.05 -1.17 7.89
C GLU A 120 -4.28 -2.66 7.58
N LEU A 121 -3.28 -3.51 7.89
CA LEU A 121 -3.38 -4.96 7.80
C LEU A 121 -4.05 -5.60 9.05
N GLY A 122 -4.47 -4.79 10.02
CA GLY A 122 -5.06 -5.25 11.28
C GLY A 122 -4.09 -6.13 12.08
N ILE A 123 -2.80 -5.78 12.07
CA ILE A 123 -1.77 -6.34 12.94
C ILE A 123 -1.62 -5.34 14.08
N GLU A 124 -2.33 -5.58 15.18
CA GLU A 124 -2.17 -4.82 16.41
C GLU A 124 -0.81 -5.15 17.02
N GLU A 125 -0.08 -4.14 17.50
CA GLU A 125 0.96 -4.37 18.50
C GLU A 125 0.23 -4.87 19.75
N GLY A 126 0.56 -6.08 20.22
CA GLY A 126 -0.10 -6.67 21.39
C GLY A 126 -0.16 -5.69 22.56
N ALA A 127 -1.31 -5.70 23.25
CA ALA A 127 -1.57 -4.97 24.50
C ALA A 127 -0.48 -5.18 25.56
#